data_AF-A0A968GH49-F1
#
_entry.id   AF-A0A968GH49-F1
#
_cell.length_a   1.000
_cell.length_b   1.000
_cell.length_c   1.000
_cell.angle_alpha   90.00
_cell.angle_beta   90.00
_cell.angle_gamma   90.00
#
_symmetry.space_group_name_H-M   'P 1'
#
loop_
_entity.id
_entity.type
_entity.pdbx_description
1 polymer ?
#
loop_
_entity_poly.entity_id
_entity_poly.type
_entity_poly.pdbx_seq_one_letter_code
_entity_poly.pdbx_strand_id
1 'polypeptide(L)'
;MKKYSLLSFLFLSIFVACSPKVECPEPPNSLITTSLTSDYADLDGDIISNVRIRGYIFPEESFATILAALEIHPGIPYNQQKYLHLEVYEMFINGFSDMLVNGYNHDLLATEAVASYPSDAKITFDVATYEATINGQPVNFLKTYTTAGASTRNLLSPTKTWHLEDILWLEMTTGEFPAEVGNRYYILWMLEGYIWNNDRDKMIVRVLGQEMHDLSLYTVIP
;
A
#
# COMPACT_ATOMS: atom_id res chain seq x y z
N MET A 1 -12.69 85.66 5.83
CA MET A 1 -14.15 85.52 6.05
C MET A 1 -14.70 84.54 5.04
N LYS A 2 -15.43 83.50 5.52
CA LYS A 2 -16.48 82.70 4.83
C LYS A 2 -16.08 81.93 3.54
N LYS A 3 -16.60 80.74 3.20
CA LYS A 3 -17.30 79.61 3.83
C LYS A 3 -17.72 78.68 2.64
N TYR A 4 -17.44 77.37 2.70
CA TYR A 4 -18.08 76.21 2.02
C TYR A 4 -18.19 76.22 0.46
N SER A 5 -18.32 75.13 -0.31
CA SER A 5 -18.85 73.78 -0.08
C SER A 5 -18.54 72.84 -1.27
N LEU A 6 -18.32 71.55 -0.97
CA LEU A 6 -18.65 70.30 -1.69
C LEU A 6 -18.73 70.22 -3.24
N LEU A 7 -17.99 69.27 -3.82
CA LEU A 7 -18.50 68.06 -4.51
C LEU A 7 -17.28 67.21 -4.97
N SER A 8 -16.93 66.11 -4.29
CA SER A 8 -17.32 64.73 -4.61
C SER A 8 -17.06 64.31 -6.07
N PHE A 9 -16.06 63.44 -6.31
CA PHE A 9 -16.31 62.05 -6.70
C PHE A 9 -15.00 61.25 -6.68
N LEU A 10 -14.95 60.29 -5.76
CA LEU A 10 -13.90 59.30 -5.55
C LEU A 10 -14.18 58.14 -6.50
N PHE A 11 -13.39 57.94 -7.56
CA PHE A 11 -13.41 56.69 -8.33
C PHE A 11 -12.42 55.72 -7.70
N LEU A 12 -12.92 54.96 -6.72
CA LEU A 12 -12.22 53.81 -6.16
C LEU A 12 -12.56 52.59 -7.04
N SER A 13 -11.76 52.36 -8.07
CA SER A 13 -11.80 51.10 -8.83
C SER A 13 -11.22 49.99 -7.95
N ILE A 14 -12.11 49.29 -7.26
CA ILE A 14 -11.81 48.03 -6.57
C ILE A 14 -11.58 46.98 -7.67
N PHE A 15 -10.31 46.69 -7.97
CA PHE A 15 -9.96 45.43 -8.61
C PHE A 15 -10.24 44.32 -7.60
N VAL A 16 -11.41 43.69 -7.72
CA VAL A 16 -11.66 42.38 -7.13
C VAL A 16 -10.77 41.41 -7.89
N ALA A 17 -9.55 41.21 -7.38
CA ALA A 17 -8.72 40.08 -7.78
C ALA A 17 -9.48 38.82 -7.37
N CYS A 18 -10.14 38.20 -8.35
CA CYS A 18 -10.64 36.84 -8.20
C CYS A 18 -9.40 35.95 -8.13
N SER A 19 -8.91 35.67 -6.93
CA SER A 19 -7.89 34.64 -6.73
C SER A 19 -8.45 33.36 -7.33
N PRO A 20 -7.74 32.69 -8.26
CA PRO A 20 -8.13 31.35 -8.64
C PRO A 20 -8.12 30.53 -7.35
N LYS A 21 -9.26 29.93 -6.99
CA LYS A 21 -9.28 28.86 -6.02
C LYS A 21 -8.37 27.79 -6.60
N VAL A 22 -7.14 27.73 -6.09
CA VAL A 22 -6.33 26.53 -6.20
C VAL A 22 -7.14 25.49 -5.45
N GLU A 23 -7.89 24.67 -6.19
CA GLU A 23 -8.49 23.48 -5.63
C GLU A 23 -7.33 22.67 -5.06
N CYS A 24 -7.20 22.66 -3.74
CA CYS A 24 -6.30 21.72 -3.09
C CYS A 24 -6.77 20.34 -3.55
N PRO A 25 -5.88 19.50 -4.11
CA PRO A 25 -6.26 18.15 -4.50
C PRO A 25 -6.88 17.46 -3.28
N GLU A 26 -8.01 16.78 -3.49
CA GLU A 26 -8.62 15.99 -2.43
C GLU A 26 -7.59 14.97 -1.94
N PRO A 27 -7.45 14.79 -0.61
CA PRO A 27 -6.50 13.83 -0.09
C PRO A 27 -6.86 12.43 -0.61
N PRO A 28 -5.86 11.58 -0.89
CA PRO A 28 -6.10 10.22 -1.35
C PRO A 28 -7.01 9.47 -0.36
N ASN A 29 -7.97 8.72 -0.88
CA ASN A 29 -8.87 7.93 -0.06
C ASN A 29 -8.09 6.80 0.63
N SER A 30 -8.09 6.79 1.96
CA SER A 30 -7.40 5.76 2.74
C SER A 30 -8.12 4.41 2.74
N LEU A 31 -9.44 4.41 2.49
CA LEU A 31 -10.28 3.22 2.53
C LEU A 31 -10.40 2.58 1.15
N ILE A 32 -9.79 1.41 1.01
CA ILE A 32 -9.87 0.57 -0.17
C ILE A 32 -11.00 -0.46 0.02
N THR A 33 -11.84 -0.60 -0.99
CA THR A 33 -12.87 -1.66 -1.07
C THR A 33 -12.67 -2.47 -2.34
N THR A 34 -12.53 -3.79 -2.22
CA THR A 34 -12.25 -4.70 -3.35
C THR A 34 -12.78 -6.10 -3.08
N SER A 35 -12.55 -7.03 -4.03
CA SER A 35 -12.72 -8.47 -3.88
C SER A 35 -11.63 -9.22 -4.66
N LEU A 36 -11.53 -10.53 -4.40
CA LEU A 36 -10.91 -11.51 -5.29
C LEU A 36 -12.02 -12.37 -5.90
N THR A 37 -11.97 -12.58 -7.20
CA THR A 37 -12.91 -13.46 -7.90
C THR A 37 -12.16 -14.68 -8.43
N SER A 38 -12.80 -15.85 -8.48
CA SER A 38 -12.30 -16.98 -9.26
C SER A 38 -13.01 -17.04 -10.62
N ASP A 39 -12.28 -16.81 -11.71
CA ASP A 39 -12.79 -16.90 -13.09
C ASP A 39 -13.19 -18.33 -13.49
N TYR A 40 -12.76 -19.32 -12.69
CA TYR A 40 -13.07 -20.74 -12.87
C TYR A 40 -13.76 -21.32 -11.65
N ALA A 41 -14.65 -20.55 -11.00
CA ALA A 41 -15.34 -20.97 -9.79
C ALA A 41 -16.02 -22.36 -9.91
N ASP A 42 -16.52 -22.71 -11.09
CA ASP A 42 -17.10 -24.04 -11.40
C ASP A 42 -16.10 -25.21 -11.29
N LEU A 43 -14.80 -24.95 -11.48
CA LEU A 43 -13.71 -25.94 -11.45
C LEU A 43 -12.88 -25.86 -10.17
N ASP A 44 -12.66 -24.63 -9.69
CA ASP A 44 -11.80 -24.28 -8.57
C ASP A 44 -12.59 -24.33 -7.23
N GLY A 45 -13.92 -24.40 -7.30
CA GLY A 45 -14.82 -24.14 -6.18
C GLY A 45 -15.00 -22.64 -5.94
N ASP A 46 -16.16 -22.24 -5.42
CA ASP A 46 -16.45 -20.84 -5.08
C ASP A 46 -15.59 -20.30 -3.91
N ILE A 47 -14.67 -21.10 -3.37
CA ILE A 47 -13.93 -20.79 -2.14
C ILE A 47 -12.46 -20.62 -2.46
N ILE A 48 -11.95 -19.43 -2.18
CA ILE A 48 -10.51 -19.13 -2.20
C ILE A 48 -9.98 -19.35 -0.78
N SER A 49 -8.85 -20.02 -0.66
CA SER A 49 -8.20 -20.30 0.61
C SER A 49 -7.09 -19.32 0.93
N ASN A 50 -6.78 -19.19 2.21
CA ASN A 50 -5.66 -18.43 2.74
C ASN A 50 -5.61 -16.97 2.25
N VAL A 51 -6.79 -16.34 2.08
CA VAL A 51 -6.88 -14.94 1.65
C VAL A 51 -6.31 -14.03 2.72
N ARG A 52 -5.36 -13.18 2.35
CA ARG A 52 -4.68 -12.26 3.28
C ARG A 52 -4.18 -11.01 2.59
N ILE A 53 -3.93 -9.96 3.37
CA ILE A 53 -3.25 -8.75 2.91
C ILE A 53 -1.78 -8.83 3.33
N ARG A 54 -0.87 -8.49 2.42
CA ARG A 54 0.57 -8.42 2.68
C ARG A 54 1.14 -7.08 2.23
N GLY A 55 2.01 -6.52 3.06
CA GLY A 55 2.82 -5.35 2.75
C GLY A 55 4.22 -5.74 2.29
N TYR A 56 4.84 -4.90 1.45
CA TYR A 56 6.24 -4.98 1.05
C TYR A 56 6.89 -3.61 1.15
N ILE A 57 8.01 -3.50 1.85
CA ILE A 57 8.71 -2.23 2.10
C ILE A 57 9.79 -2.03 1.03
N PHE A 58 9.86 -0.85 0.41
CA PHE A 58 10.96 -0.49 -0.48
C PHE A 58 11.20 1.03 -0.45
N PRO A 59 12.42 1.47 -0.80
CA PRO A 59 12.77 2.89 -0.89
C PRO A 59 11.89 3.64 -1.89
N GLU A 60 11.57 4.91 -1.60
CA GLU A 60 10.80 5.77 -2.50
C GLU A 60 11.44 5.87 -3.90
N GLU A 61 12.76 5.96 -3.97
CA GLU A 61 13.49 6.05 -5.25
C GLU A 61 13.36 4.81 -6.14
N SER A 62 13.09 3.65 -5.52
CA SER A 62 12.88 2.38 -6.23
C SER A 62 11.46 2.25 -6.80
N PHE A 63 10.57 3.22 -6.54
CA PHE A 63 9.16 3.17 -6.93
C PHE A 63 8.97 2.82 -8.41
N ALA A 64 9.62 3.55 -9.32
CA ALA A 64 9.46 3.33 -10.76
C ALA A 64 9.93 1.94 -11.21
N THR A 65 11.02 1.44 -10.63
CA THR A 65 11.57 0.12 -10.92
C THR A 65 10.65 -0.99 -10.41
N ILE A 66 10.13 -0.83 -9.19
CA ILE A 66 9.19 -1.76 -8.57
C ILE A 66 7.88 -1.83 -9.35
N LEU A 67 7.38 -0.68 -9.79
CA LEU A 67 6.27 -0.61 -10.73
C LEU A 67 6.61 -1.43 -11.98
N ALA A 68 7.66 -1.10 -12.72
CA ALA A 68 8.00 -1.82 -13.95
C ALA A 68 8.15 -3.34 -13.74
N ALA A 69 8.68 -3.77 -12.59
CA ALA A 69 8.82 -5.18 -12.25
C ALA A 69 7.47 -5.91 -12.10
N LEU A 70 6.46 -5.27 -11.51
CA LEU A 70 5.09 -5.82 -11.39
C LEU A 70 4.42 -6.03 -12.75
N GLU A 71 4.63 -5.10 -13.68
CA GLU A 71 4.07 -5.17 -15.04
C GLU A 71 4.79 -6.18 -15.94
N ILE A 72 6.13 -6.23 -15.88
CA ILE A 72 6.92 -7.01 -16.83
C ILE A 72 6.99 -8.48 -16.43
N HIS A 73 7.16 -8.78 -15.13
CA HIS A 73 7.52 -10.14 -14.71
C HIS A 73 6.32 -11.06 -14.49
N PRO A 74 5.44 -10.82 -13.49
CA PRO A 74 4.22 -11.60 -13.36
C PRO A 74 3.08 -11.06 -14.24
N GLY A 75 3.23 -9.85 -14.80
CA GLY A 75 2.14 -9.17 -15.50
C GLY A 75 0.96 -8.95 -14.58
N ILE A 76 1.22 -8.52 -13.33
CA ILE A 76 0.19 -8.17 -12.35
C ILE A 76 -0.29 -6.75 -12.68
N PRO A 77 -1.50 -6.59 -13.22
CA PRO A 77 -2.04 -5.27 -13.51
C PRO A 77 -2.36 -4.52 -12.21
N TYR A 78 -2.00 -3.25 -12.11
CA TYR A 78 -2.10 -2.45 -10.87
C TYR A 78 -3.49 -2.25 -10.30
N ASN A 79 -4.54 -2.50 -11.08
CA ASN A 79 -5.94 -2.31 -10.67
C ASN A 79 -6.80 -3.56 -10.86
N GLN A 80 -6.19 -4.65 -11.30
CA GLN A 80 -6.87 -5.89 -11.65
C GLN A 80 -6.18 -7.05 -10.95
N GLN A 81 -6.91 -8.13 -10.76
CA GLN A 81 -6.33 -9.35 -10.23
C GLN A 81 -5.58 -10.12 -11.32
N LYS A 82 -4.60 -10.91 -10.90
CA LYS A 82 -3.84 -11.81 -11.76
C LYS A 82 -3.82 -13.21 -11.19
N TYR A 83 -3.96 -14.20 -12.06
CA TYR A 83 -3.70 -15.60 -11.75
C TYR A 83 -2.26 -15.94 -12.07
N LEU A 84 -1.58 -16.52 -11.10
CA LEU A 84 -0.22 -17.01 -11.23
C LEU A 84 -0.20 -18.48 -10.81
N HIS A 85 0.60 -19.28 -11.49
CA HIS A 85 1.02 -20.54 -10.90
C HIS A 85 1.80 -20.26 -9.61
N LEU A 86 1.64 -21.11 -8.60
CA LEU A 86 2.30 -20.92 -7.31
C LEU A 86 3.82 -20.76 -7.47
N GLU A 87 4.47 -21.59 -8.27
CA GLU A 87 5.92 -21.49 -8.53
C GLU A 87 6.34 -20.15 -9.14
N VAL A 88 5.53 -19.59 -10.06
CA VAL A 88 5.79 -18.29 -10.68
C VAL A 88 5.62 -17.18 -9.65
N TYR A 89 4.60 -17.30 -8.80
CA TYR A 89 4.38 -16.36 -7.71
C TYR A 89 5.52 -16.41 -6.69
N GLU A 90 5.95 -17.59 -6.27
CA GLU A 90 7.08 -17.77 -5.36
C GLU A 90 8.37 -17.22 -5.95
N MET A 91 8.66 -17.50 -7.22
CA MET A 91 9.82 -16.93 -7.91
C MET A 91 9.73 -15.40 -7.98
N PHE A 92 8.55 -14.84 -8.26
CA PHE A 92 8.34 -13.39 -8.23
C PHE A 92 8.57 -12.81 -6.84
N ILE A 93 7.96 -13.37 -5.79
CA ILE A 93 8.13 -12.90 -4.41
C ILE A 93 9.57 -13.05 -3.94
N ASN A 94 10.24 -14.14 -4.30
CA ASN A 94 11.65 -14.33 -3.97
C ASN A 94 12.50 -13.30 -4.72
N GLY A 95 12.30 -13.11 -6.03
CA GLY A 95 13.02 -12.10 -6.81
C GLY A 95 12.72 -10.66 -6.35
N PHE A 96 11.48 -10.38 -5.94
CA PHE A 96 11.07 -9.08 -5.39
C PHE A 96 11.67 -8.86 -4.01
N SER A 97 11.70 -9.90 -3.18
CA SER A 97 12.45 -9.92 -1.92
C SER A 97 13.95 -9.81 -2.16
N ASP A 98 14.45 -10.28 -3.30
CA ASP A 98 15.86 -10.19 -3.71
C ASP A 98 16.23 -8.80 -4.27
N MET A 99 15.25 -7.97 -4.63
CA MET A 99 15.48 -6.54 -4.82
C MET A 99 15.48 -5.78 -3.49
N LEU A 100 15.26 -6.50 -2.38
CA LEU A 100 15.11 -6.04 -1.00
C LEU A 100 15.93 -6.92 -0.01
N VAL A 101 16.89 -7.73 -0.48
CA VAL A 101 17.70 -8.75 0.27
C VAL A 101 18.27 -8.13 1.52
N ASN A 102 18.55 -8.73 2.68
CA ASN A 102 18.59 -10.08 3.26
C ASN A 102 17.90 -10.10 4.65
N GLY A 103 16.82 -10.86 4.86
CA GLY A 103 16.15 -10.98 6.18
C GLY A 103 14.68 -10.51 6.22
N TYR A 104 14.12 -10.19 5.06
CA TYR A 104 12.69 -9.90 4.93
C TYR A 104 11.86 -11.12 5.33
N ASN A 105 11.24 -11.06 6.50
CA ASN A 105 10.20 -12.01 6.87
C ASN A 105 8.99 -11.68 5.99
N HIS A 106 8.60 -12.59 5.09
CA HIS A 106 7.46 -12.34 4.20
C HIS A 106 6.16 -12.10 5.00
N ASP A 107 6.06 -12.62 6.22
CA ASP A 107 4.95 -12.39 7.14
C ASP A 107 5.14 -11.14 8.03
N LEU A 108 6.18 -10.31 7.80
CA LEU A 108 6.43 -9.09 8.57
C LEU A 108 5.21 -8.17 8.59
N LEU A 109 4.61 -7.96 7.42
CA LEU A 109 3.43 -7.13 7.22
C LEU A 109 2.27 -7.94 6.63
N ALA A 110 1.97 -9.11 7.19
CA ALA A 110 0.86 -9.95 6.72
C ALA A 110 -0.31 -9.98 7.72
N THR A 111 -1.54 -10.06 7.22
CA THR A 111 -2.70 -10.39 8.06
C THR A 111 -2.79 -11.88 8.32
N GLU A 112 -3.54 -12.24 9.37
CA GLU A 112 -4.09 -13.59 9.50
C GLU A 112 -4.82 -13.99 8.22
N ALA A 113 -4.67 -15.25 7.83
CA ALA A 113 -5.22 -15.78 6.59
C ALA A 113 -6.65 -16.29 6.80
N VAL A 114 -7.55 -15.96 5.90
CA VAL A 114 -8.93 -16.48 5.88
C VAL A 114 -8.98 -17.71 4.97
N ALA A 115 -9.21 -18.88 5.56
CA ALA A 115 -9.15 -20.16 4.87
C ALA A 115 -10.34 -20.46 3.94
N SER A 116 -11.49 -19.84 4.18
CA SER A 116 -12.75 -20.11 3.48
C SER A 116 -13.38 -18.82 2.97
N TYR A 117 -12.68 -18.10 2.10
CA TYR A 117 -13.19 -16.86 1.52
C TYR A 117 -14.14 -17.19 0.35
N PRO A 118 -15.42 -16.78 0.41
CA PRO A 118 -16.30 -16.89 -0.75
C PRO A 118 -15.82 -15.94 -1.86
N SER A 119 -15.71 -16.45 -3.08
CA SER A 119 -15.39 -15.68 -4.28
C SER A 119 -16.28 -14.43 -4.36
N ASP A 120 -15.67 -13.29 -4.71
CA ASP A 120 -16.27 -11.97 -4.78
C ASP A 120 -16.79 -11.37 -3.45
N ALA A 121 -16.53 -12.01 -2.29
CA ALA A 121 -16.87 -11.43 -1.00
C ALA A 121 -16.09 -10.13 -0.76
N LYS A 122 -16.73 -9.14 -0.13
CA LYS A 122 -16.12 -7.82 0.05
C LYS A 122 -14.92 -7.88 1.00
N ILE A 123 -13.84 -7.20 0.60
CA ILE A 123 -12.66 -6.92 1.39
C ILE A 123 -12.55 -5.40 1.54
N THR A 124 -12.27 -4.95 2.77
CA THR A 124 -11.98 -3.55 3.06
C THR A 124 -10.65 -3.43 3.75
N PHE A 125 -9.87 -2.42 3.39
CA PHE A 125 -8.60 -2.12 4.03
C PHE A 125 -8.42 -0.61 4.13
N ASP A 126 -8.28 -0.10 5.35
CA ASP A 126 -7.94 1.30 5.59
C ASP A 126 -6.43 1.41 5.81
N VAL A 127 -5.73 2.05 4.88
CA VAL A 127 -4.27 2.18 4.93
C VAL A 127 -3.83 3.19 5.99
N ALA A 128 -4.72 4.07 6.46
CA ALA A 128 -4.39 5.02 7.52
C ALA A 128 -4.37 4.34 8.91
N THR A 129 -5.33 3.44 9.16
CA THR A 129 -5.49 2.76 10.45
C THR A 129 -4.97 1.32 10.47
N TYR A 130 -4.72 0.76 9.29
CA TYR A 130 -4.42 -0.67 9.04
C TYR A 130 -5.54 -1.62 9.46
N GLU A 131 -6.75 -1.12 9.61
CA GLU A 131 -7.92 -1.95 9.86
C GLU A 131 -8.34 -2.66 8.57
N ALA A 132 -8.53 -3.97 8.65
CA ALA A 132 -8.91 -4.79 7.52
C ALA A 132 -10.12 -5.67 7.88
N THR A 133 -11.04 -5.83 6.92
CA THR A 133 -12.11 -6.82 7.01
C THR A 133 -12.16 -7.67 5.75
N ILE A 134 -12.41 -8.97 5.93
CA ILE A 134 -12.60 -9.94 4.86
C ILE A 134 -13.96 -10.58 5.09
N ASN A 135 -14.88 -10.41 4.14
CA ASN A 135 -16.27 -10.85 4.26
C ASN A 135 -16.96 -10.33 5.54
N GLY A 136 -16.70 -9.05 5.88
CA GLY A 136 -17.22 -8.41 7.09
C GLY A 136 -16.62 -8.90 8.41
N GLN A 137 -15.70 -9.87 8.39
CA GLN A 137 -14.96 -10.29 9.58
C GLN A 137 -13.66 -9.50 9.69
N PRO A 138 -13.35 -8.90 10.85
CA PRO A 138 -12.08 -8.21 11.05
C PRO A 138 -10.91 -9.21 11.00
N VAL A 139 -9.81 -8.81 10.38
CA VAL A 139 -8.55 -9.57 10.38
C VAL A 139 -7.44 -8.71 10.96
N ASN A 140 -6.53 -9.34 11.70
CA ASN A 140 -5.42 -8.65 12.34
C ASN A 140 -4.12 -8.90 11.58
N PHE A 141 -3.20 -7.93 11.66
CA PHE A 141 -1.81 -8.18 11.28
C PHE A 141 -1.15 -9.16 12.25
N LEU A 142 -0.36 -10.09 11.70
CA LEU A 142 0.43 -11.02 12.46
C LEU A 142 1.43 -10.26 13.32
N LYS A 143 1.59 -10.71 14.56
CA LYS A 143 2.64 -10.20 15.43
C LYS A 143 3.95 -10.90 15.09
N THR A 144 4.69 -10.34 14.14
CA THR A 144 5.96 -10.89 13.68
C THR A 144 7.12 -9.97 14.06
N TYR A 145 8.31 -10.58 14.09
CA TYR A 145 9.55 -9.91 14.43
C TYR A 145 10.60 -10.21 13.36
N THR A 146 11.41 -9.23 13.03
CA THR A 146 12.62 -9.44 12.24
C THR A 146 13.71 -10.08 13.09
N THR A 147 14.75 -10.61 12.46
CA THR A 147 15.92 -11.15 13.17
C THR A 147 16.62 -10.10 14.04
N ALA A 148 16.51 -8.82 13.68
CA ALA A 148 17.03 -7.69 14.45
C ALA A 148 16.06 -7.21 15.56
N GLY A 149 14.88 -7.82 15.70
CA GLY A 149 13.93 -7.52 16.77
C GLY A 149 12.87 -6.46 16.45
N ALA A 150 12.86 -5.91 15.23
CA ALA A 150 11.81 -4.97 14.81
C ALA A 150 10.46 -5.68 14.76
N SER A 151 9.39 -5.00 15.21
CA SER A 151 8.05 -5.57 15.25
C SER A 151 7.12 -4.93 14.23
N THR A 152 6.20 -5.71 13.65
CA THR A 152 5.13 -5.22 12.76
C THR A 152 4.41 -3.99 13.33
N ARG A 153 4.21 -3.96 14.65
CA ARG A 153 3.50 -2.88 15.33
C ARG A 153 4.24 -1.55 15.30
N ASN A 154 5.57 -1.58 15.34
CA ASN A 154 6.39 -0.36 15.25
C ASN A 154 6.34 0.19 13.81
N LEU A 155 6.23 -0.72 12.84
CA LEU A 155 6.22 -0.37 11.42
C LEU A 155 4.85 0.12 10.94
N LEU A 156 3.75 -0.36 11.52
CA LEU A 156 2.40 0.09 11.19
C LEU A 156 1.95 1.24 12.10
N SER A 157 2.69 2.35 12.03
CA SER A 157 2.38 3.56 12.81
C SER A 157 1.39 4.48 12.07
N PRO A 158 0.36 5.03 12.74
CA PRO A 158 -0.51 6.05 12.16
C PRO A 158 0.21 7.35 11.78
N THR A 159 1.35 7.66 12.42
CA THR A 159 2.11 8.89 12.14
C THR A 159 2.94 8.79 10.86
N LYS A 160 3.03 7.60 10.25
CA LYS A 160 3.85 7.34 9.06
C LYS A 160 5.31 7.75 9.25
N THR A 161 5.82 7.53 10.46
CA THR A 161 7.22 7.75 10.82
C THR A 161 7.80 6.48 11.39
N TRP A 162 9.06 6.19 11.04
CA TRP A 162 9.82 5.10 11.62
C TRP A 162 11.04 5.65 12.33
N HIS A 163 11.27 5.23 13.57
CA HIS A 163 12.54 5.49 14.22
C HIS A 163 13.62 4.70 13.51
N LEU A 164 14.77 5.33 13.31
CA LEU A 164 15.91 4.70 12.65
C LEU A 164 16.23 3.34 13.30
N GLU A 165 16.27 3.28 14.63
CA GLU A 165 16.56 2.05 15.39
C GLU A 165 15.60 0.88 15.10
N ASP A 166 14.33 1.16 14.76
CA ASP A 166 13.33 0.14 14.42
C ASP A 166 13.54 -0.46 13.02
N ILE A 167 14.28 0.24 12.15
CA ILE A 167 14.44 -0.11 10.74
C ILE A 167 15.90 -0.28 10.31
N LEU A 168 16.87 -0.18 11.22
CA LEU A 168 18.31 -0.42 10.95
C LEU A 168 18.56 -1.77 10.27
N TRP A 169 17.67 -2.74 10.48
CA TRP A 169 17.74 -4.02 9.80
C TRP A 169 17.60 -3.88 8.28
N LEU A 170 16.85 -2.90 7.76
CA LEU A 170 16.78 -2.61 6.33
C LEU A 170 18.17 -2.30 5.74
N GLU A 171 19.09 -1.72 6.52
CA GLU A 171 20.47 -1.42 6.07
C GLU A 171 21.34 -2.67 5.96
N MET A 172 21.28 -3.52 6.99
CA MET A 172 22.00 -4.80 7.05
C MET A 172 21.61 -5.73 5.91
N THR A 173 20.39 -5.49 5.42
CA THR A 173 19.71 -6.21 4.39
C THR A 173 20.13 -5.60 3.04
N THR A 174 19.75 -4.37 2.71
CA THR A 174 19.70 -3.89 1.32
C THR A 174 21.04 -3.55 0.68
N GLY A 175 22.08 -3.19 1.45
CA GLY A 175 23.44 -2.86 0.96
C GLY A 175 23.56 -1.65 0.01
N GLU A 176 22.52 -1.34 -0.75
CA GLU A 176 22.43 -0.27 -1.75
C GLU A 176 21.61 0.93 -1.24
N PHE A 177 20.76 0.75 -0.22
CA PHE A 177 19.84 1.77 0.29
C PHE A 177 19.87 1.86 1.83
N PRO A 178 20.93 2.46 2.41
CA PRO A 178 20.99 2.65 3.85
C PRO A 178 19.76 3.43 4.35
N ALA A 179 19.28 3.03 5.52
CA ALA A 179 18.17 3.65 6.20
C ALA A 179 18.73 4.86 6.94
N GLU A 180 18.57 6.03 6.36
CA GLU A 180 19.05 7.27 6.95
C GLU A 180 17.89 8.15 7.38
N VAL A 181 18.12 8.99 8.40
CA VAL A 181 17.13 9.99 8.83
C VAL A 181 16.77 10.88 7.64
N GLY A 182 15.47 11.02 7.38
CA GLY A 182 14.94 11.76 6.23
C GLY A 182 14.67 10.91 4.99
N ASN A 183 15.19 9.68 4.91
CA ASN A 183 14.83 8.76 3.83
C ASN A 183 13.34 8.40 3.93
N ARG A 184 12.76 8.06 2.78
CA ARG A 184 11.35 7.71 2.67
C ARG A 184 11.16 6.36 2.02
N TYR A 185 10.16 5.63 2.50
CA TYR A 185 9.87 4.25 2.11
C TYR A 185 8.39 4.08 1.87
N TYR A 186 8.02 3.35 0.83
CA TYR A 186 6.64 2.94 0.62
C TYR A 186 6.40 1.55 1.20
N ILE A 187 5.16 1.29 1.60
CA ILE A 187 4.62 -0.06 1.71
C ILE A 187 3.68 -0.32 0.52
N LEU A 188 4.04 -1.29 -0.31
CA LEU A 188 3.16 -1.85 -1.34
C LEU A 188 2.25 -2.89 -0.69
N TRP A 189 0.95 -2.68 -0.77
CA TRP A 189 -0.04 -3.60 -0.24
C TRP A 189 -0.57 -4.50 -1.35
N MET A 190 -0.61 -5.80 -1.10
CA MET A 190 -1.12 -6.81 -2.01
C MET A 190 -2.13 -7.69 -1.29
N LEU A 191 -3.16 -8.06 -2.02
CA LEU A 191 -4.14 -9.06 -1.62
C LEU A 191 -3.80 -10.36 -2.32
N GLU A 192 -3.66 -11.42 -1.54
CA GLU A 192 -3.24 -12.74 -1.99
C GLU A 192 -4.30 -13.77 -1.60
N GLY A 193 -4.51 -14.77 -2.45
CA GLY A 193 -5.37 -15.92 -2.15
C GLY A 193 -4.96 -17.15 -2.93
N TYR A 194 -5.16 -18.32 -2.35
CA TYR A 194 -4.84 -19.62 -2.92
C TYR A 194 -6.08 -20.26 -3.50
N ILE A 195 -5.95 -20.81 -4.69
CA ILE A 195 -6.90 -21.74 -5.25
C ILE A 195 -6.24 -23.11 -5.28
N TRP A 196 -6.80 -24.04 -4.52
CA TRP A 196 -6.42 -25.44 -4.54
C TRP A 196 -7.24 -26.16 -5.61
N ASN A 197 -6.60 -26.56 -6.72
CA ASN A 197 -7.22 -27.40 -7.74
C ASN A 197 -6.29 -28.58 -8.04
N ASN A 198 -6.88 -29.75 -8.28
CA ASN A 198 -6.23 -31.07 -8.42
C ASN A 198 -5.05 -31.12 -9.39
N ASP A 199 -4.91 -30.17 -10.33
CA ASP A 199 -3.82 -30.15 -11.31
C ASP A 199 -3.04 -28.82 -11.39
N ARG A 200 -3.46 -27.78 -10.66
CA ARG A 200 -2.83 -26.44 -10.72
C ARG A 200 -3.05 -25.68 -9.42
N ASP A 201 -2.06 -25.69 -8.55
CA ASP A 201 -1.98 -24.75 -7.43
C ASP A 201 -1.79 -23.34 -8.00
N LYS A 202 -2.79 -22.49 -7.81
CA LYS A 202 -2.80 -21.12 -8.32
C LYS A 202 -2.84 -20.13 -7.17
N MET A 203 -2.19 -19.00 -7.39
CA MET A 203 -2.31 -17.79 -6.60
C MET A 203 -3.14 -16.77 -7.37
N ILE A 204 -4.11 -16.15 -6.71
CA ILE A 204 -4.73 -14.92 -7.15
C ILE A 204 -4.08 -13.78 -6.38
N VAL A 205 -3.63 -12.77 -7.12
CA VAL A 205 -2.93 -11.63 -6.55
C VAL A 205 -3.53 -10.35 -7.09
N ARG A 206 -3.70 -9.35 -6.22
CA ARG A 206 -4.16 -8.02 -6.59
C ARG A 206 -3.41 -6.96 -5.80
N VAL A 207 -2.93 -5.91 -6.46
CA VAL A 207 -2.36 -4.74 -5.77
C VAL A 207 -3.50 -3.92 -5.15
N LEU A 208 -3.34 -3.53 -3.88
CA LEU A 208 -4.27 -2.68 -3.15
C LEU A 208 -3.82 -1.22 -3.24
N GLY A 209 -4.77 -0.33 -3.52
CA GLY A 209 -4.52 1.12 -3.56
C GLY A 209 -3.79 1.50 -4.83
N GLN A 210 -4.54 1.96 -5.84
CA GLN A 210 -4.08 2.26 -7.21
C GLN A 210 -2.87 3.19 -7.34
N GLU A 211 -2.41 3.78 -6.26
CA GLU A 211 -1.16 4.53 -6.19
C GLU A 211 -0.49 4.02 -4.93
N MET A 212 0.82 3.84 -4.95
CA MET A 212 1.57 3.91 -3.69
C MET A 212 1.41 5.33 -3.19
N HIS A 213 0.27 5.60 -2.57
CA HIS A 213 -0.18 6.94 -2.26
C HIS A 213 0.63 7.44 -1.07
N ASP A 214 0.63 8.75 -0.84
CA ASP A 214 1.33 9.36 0.28
C ASP A 214 0.97 8.75 1.64
N LEU A 215 -0.23 8.16 1.82
CA LEU A 215 -0.59 7.48 3.08
C LEU A 215 0.13 6.13 3.28
N SER A 216 0.88 5.64 2.30
CA SER A 216 1.75 4.46 2.41
C SER A 216 3.23 4.85 2.50
N LEU A 217 3.53 6.15 2.42
CA LEU A 217 4.89 6.69 2.49
C LEU A 217 5.26 6.94 3.95
N TYR A 218 6.39 6.38 4.38
CA TYR A 218 6.94 6.55 5.71
C TYR A 218 8.23 7.35 5.63
N THR A 219 8.46 8.21 6.63
CA THR A 219 9.71 8.96 6.76
C THR A 219 10.50 8.45 7.96
N VAL A 220 11.80 8.25 7.76
CA VAL A 220 12.71 7.87 8.84
C VAL A 220 13.03 9.08 9.71
N ILE A 221 12.89 8.91 11.01
CA ILE A 221 13.19 9.91 12.03
C ILE A 221 14.29 9.39 12.96
N PRO A 222 14.95 10.27 13.74
CA PRO A 222 15.98 9.87 14.70
C PRO A 222 15.51 8.79 15.67
#